data_AF-A0A4Y2NIZ8-F1
#
_entry.id   AF-A0A4Y2NIZ8-F1
#
_cell.length_a   1.000
_cell.length_b   1.000
_cell.length_c   1.000
_cell.angle_alpha   90.00
_cell.angle_beta   90.00
_cell.angle_gamma   90.00
#
_symmetry.space_group_name_H-M   'P 1'
#
loop_
_entity.id
_entity.type
_entity.pdbx_description
1 polymer ?
#
loop_
_entity_poly.entity_id
_entity_poly.type
_entity_poly.pdbx_seq_one_letter_code
_entity_poly.pdbx_strand_id
1 'polypeptide(L)'
;MVESLPYGGFEWISADVTLDWIQSIPHDSSEGYIFEVDLKYPEELHDLHNDYLLAPEKMDIKFEDLSEFSKAVLNGMKYTPSTKLVPNLKDKKNYITYYKNLQF
;
A
#
# COMPACT_ATOMS: atom_id res chain seq x y z
N MET A 1 18.85 12.07 2.25
CA MET A 1 18.29 12.30 3.60
C MET A 1 18.54 11.06 4.44
N VAL A 2 18.87 11.22 5.71
CA VAL A 2 19.06 10.13 6.67
C VAL A 2 18.10 10.41 7.81
N GLU A 3 17.17 9.50 8.05
CA GLU A 3 16.19 9.60 9.14
C GLU A 3 16.28 8.40 10.07
N SER A 4 15.91 8.60 11.32
CA SER A 4 15.79 7.54 12.31
C SER A 4 14.58 6.66 12.00
N LEU A 5 14.77 5.34 12.05
CA LEU A 5 13.68 4.37 11.94
C LEU A 5 13.19 3.93 13.33
N PRO A 6 11.89 3.62 13.49
CA PRO A 6 11.39 3.04 14.73
C PRO A 6 12.05 1.67 14.97
N TYR A 7 12.54 1.45 16.19
CA TYR A 7 13.31 0.25 16.53
C TYR A 7 12.70 -0.59 17.66
N GLY A 8 11.70 -0.09 18.39
CA GLY A 8 11.08 -0.80 19.52
C GLY A 8 9.98 0.01 20.21
N GLY A 9 9.35 -0.59 21.23
CA GLY A 9 8.28 0.06 21.99
C GLY A 9 6.93 0.11 21.27
N PHE A 10 6.66 -0.83 20.36
CA PHE A 10 5.41 -0.87 19.62
C PHE A 10 4.24 -1.24 20.54
N GLU A 11 3.24 -0.36 20.59
CA GLU A 11 2.02 -0.56 21.36
C GLU A 11 0.80 -0.27 20.48
N TRP A 12 -0.29 -1.01 20.73
CA TRP A 12 -1.56 -0.76 20.04
C TRP A 12 -2.29 0.40 20.72
N ILE A 13 -2.66 1.39 19.92
CA ILE A 13 -3.43 2.55 20.37
C ILE A 13 -4.80 2.49 19.71
N SER A 14 -5.85 2.36 20.50
CA SER A 14 -7.23 2.48 20.03
C SER A 14 -7.69 3.93 20.20
N ALA A 15 -7.48 4.75 19.17
CA ALA A 15 -7.93 6.12 19.12
C ALA A 15 -8.46 6.46 17.72
N ASP A 16 -9.55 7.20 17.65
CA ASP A 16 -10.01 7.80 16.40
C ASP A 16 -9.11 8.99 16.08
N VAL A 17 -8.33 8.86 15.01
CA VAL A 17 -7.36 9.87 14.58
C VAL A 17 -7.87 10.56 13.32
N THR A 18 -7.80 11.90 13.30
CA THR A 18 -8.15 12.70 12.12
C THR A 18 -6.93 12.97 11.24
N LEU A 19 -7.16 13.27 9.96
CA LEU A 19 -6.08 13.70 9.07
C LEU A 19 -5.36 14.96 9.59
N ASP A 20 -6.10 15.93 10.13
CA ASP A 20 -5.52 17.15 10.72
C ASP A 20 -4.56 16.85 11.86
N TRP A 21 -4.88 15.85 12.69
CA TRP A 21 -3.99 15.41 13.76
C TRP A 21 -2.71 14.81 13.18
N ILE A 22 -2.81 13.96 12.14
CA ILE A 22 -1.65 13.37 11.46
C ILE A 22 -0.76 14.47 10.86
N GLN A 23 -1.35 15.51 10.25
CA GLN A 23 -0.61 16.66 9.72
C GLN A 23 0.10 17.48 10.81
N SER A 24 -0.43 17.48 12.04
CA SER A 24 0.15 18.23 13.15
C SER A 24 1.33 17.54 13.84
N ILE A 25 1.62 16.27 13.53
CA ILE A 25 2.74 15.53 14.11
C ILE A 25 4.07 16.13 13.61
N PRO A 26 4.99 16.54 14.50
CA PRO A 26 6.30 17.04 14.10
C PRO A 26 7.12 16.00 13.33
N HIS A 27 7.90 16.44 12.33
CA HIS A 27 8.79 15.57 11.57
C HIS A 27 9.91 14.94 12.42
N ASP A 28 10.31 15.61 13.48
CA ASP A 28 11.34 15.23 14.45
C ASP A 28 10.75 14.63 15.75
N SER A 29 9.47 14.23 15.72
CA SER A 29 8.83 13.51 16.82
C SER A 29 9.65 12.29 17.23
N SER A 30 9.86 12.12 18.54
CA SER A 30 10.50 10.93 19.10
C SER A 30 9.63 9.68 18.96
N GLU A 31 8.33 9.87 18.78
CA GLU A 31 7.35 8.81 18.60
C GLU A 31 6.83 8.80 17.17
N GLY A 32 6.72 7.61 16.60
CA GLY A 32 6.15 7.39 15.27
C GLY A 32 4.89 6.56 15.34
N TYR A 33 4.00 6.78 14.37
CA TYR A 33 2.70 6.12 14.30
C TYR A 33 2.57 5.32 13.00
N ILE A 34 1.92 4.16 13.10
CA ILE A 34 1.54 3.32 11.97
C ILE A 34 0.02 3.28 11.94
N PHE A 35 -0.56 3.54 10.77
CA PHE A 35 -1.99 3.62 10.58
C PHE A 35 -2.51 2.54 9.65
N GLU A 36 -3.69 2.03 9.97
CA GLU A 36 -4.53 1.29 9.05
C GLU A 36 -5.51 2.29 8.40
N VAL A 37 -5.44 2.45 7.08
CA VAL A 37 -6.22 3.46 6.34
C VAL A 37 -6.85 2.91 5.07
N ASP A 38 -7.94 3.54 4.64
CA ASP A 38 -8.49 3.36 3.30
C ASP A 38 -7.90 4.41 2.35
N LEU A 39 -7.37 3.98 1.20
CA LEU A 39 -6.82 4.87 0.18
C LEU A 39 -7.66 4.77 -1.09
N LYS A 40 -8.17 5.90 -1.58
CA LYS A 40 -8.79 5.97 -2.90
C LYS A 40 -7.72 6.25 -3.95
N TYR A 41 -7.81 5.58 -5.09
CA TYR A 41 -6.94 5.80 -6.24
C TYR A 41 -7.75 6.43 -7.38
N PRO A 42 -7.69 7.75 -7.57
CA PRO A 42 -8.45 8.43 -8.60
C PRO A 42 -8.06 7.97 -10.02
N GLU A 43 -9.07 7.70 -10.86
CA GLU A 43 -8.86 7.20 -12.23
C GLU A 43 -8.04 8.17 -13.09
N GLU A 44 -8.16 9.48 -12.84
CA GLU A 44 -7.40 10.51 -13.54
C GLU A 44 -5.88 10.40 -13.37
N LEU A 45 -5.41 9.66 -12.35
CA LEU A 45 -3.99 9.43 -12.11
C LEU A 45 -3.47 8.16 -12.78
N HIS A 46 -4.33 7.33 -13.39
CA HIS A 46 -3.91 6.01 -13.89
C HIS A 46 -2.89 6.11 -15.01
N ASP A 47 -3.11 7.00 -15.98
CA ASP A 47 -2.17 7.19 -17.10
C ASP A 47 -0.84 7.76 -16.61
N LEU A 48 -0.88 8.69 -15.66
CA LEU A 48 0.32 9.30 -15.09
C LEU A 48 1.14 8.30 -14.25
N HIS A 49 0.45 7.40 -13.53
CA HIS A 49 1.05 6.45 -12.60
C HIS A 49 1.23 5.05 -13.19
N ASN A 50 1.08 4.88 -14.51
CA ASN A 50 1.17 3.56 -15.14
C ASN A 50 2.50 2.85 -14.86
N ASP A 51 3.59 3.61 -14.72
CA ASP A 51 4.93 3.09 -14.39
C ASP A 51 5.34 3.36 -12.93
N TYR A 52 4.41 3.83 -12.08
CA TYR A 52 4.69 4.20 -10.68
C TYR A 52 4.10 3.20 -9.68
N LEU A 53 4.97 2.63 -8.85
CA LEU A 53 4.62 1.56 -7.91
C LEU A 53 4.17 2.13 -6.55
N LEU A 54 3.02 2.81 -6.53
CA LEU A 54 2.48 3.36 -5.28
C LEU A 54 1.70 2.30 -4.48
N ALA A 55 1.96 2.25 -3.17
CA ALA A 55 1.22 1.45 -2.20
C ALA A 55 0.96 -0.01 -2.63
N PRO A 56 2.00 -0.81 -2.92
CA PRO A 56 1.82 -2.20 -3.34
C PRO A 56 1.17 -3.03 -2.22
N GLU A 57 0.32 -3.98 -2.60
CA GLU A 57 -0.41 -4.82 -1.66
C GLU A 57 -0.09 -6.31 -1.85
N LYS A 58 -0.14 -7.06 -0.75
CA LYS A 58 0.02 -8.51 -0.79
C LYS A 58 -1.31 -9.14 -1.17
N MET A 59 -1.41 -9.68 -2.39
CA MET A 59 -2.64 -10.29 -2.90
C MET A 59 -2.38 -11.61 -3.63
N ASP A 60 -3.39 -12.46 -3.65
CA ASP A 60 -3.38 -13.69 -4.44
C ASP A 60 -3.69 -13.37 -5.91
N ILE A 61 -2.77 -13.72 -6.80
CA ILE A 61 -3.01 -13.58 -8.24
C ILE A 61 -3.95 -14.70 -8.66
N LYS A 62 -5.14 -14.36 -9.14
CA LYS A 62 -6.06 -15.33 -9.73
C LYS A 62 -5.78 -15.50 -11.22
N PHE A 63 -6.34 -16.55 -11.81
CA PHE A 63 -6.18 -16.78 -13.24
C PHE A 63 -6.77 -15.63 -14.07
N GLU A 64 -7.83 -14.99 -13.56
CA GLU A 64 -8.49 -13.85 -14.19
C GLU A 64 -7.60 -12.60 -14.25
N ASP A 65 -6.71 -12.42 -13.26
CA ASP A 65 -5.78 -11.29 -13.17
C ASP A 65 -4.61 -11.40 -14.15
N LEU A 66 -4.42 -12.56 -14.79
CA LEU A 66 -3.35 -12.78 -15.75
C LEU A 66 -3.60 -12.00 -17.04
N SER A 67 -2.52 -11.48 -17.63
CA SER A 67 -2.56 -10.95 -18.99
C SER A 67 -2.93 -12.06 -19.99
N GLU A 68 -3.55 -11.68 -21.12
CA GLU A 68 -3.87 -12.62 -22.19
C GLU A 68 -2.62 -13.34 -22.71
N PHE A 69 -1.46 -12.65 -22.72
CA PHE A 69 -0.18 -13.26 -23.04
C PHE A 69 0.19 -14.37 -22.04
N SER A 70 0.10 -14.10 -20.73
CA SER A 70 0.38 -15.08 -19.69
C SER A 70 -0.56 -16.29 -19.74
N LYS A 71 -1.84 -16.06 -20.04
CA LYS A 71 -2.83 -17.13 -20.25
C LYS A 71 -2.48 -18.00 -21.46
N ALA A 72 -2.05 -17.39 -22.57
CA ALA A 72 -1.61 -18.13 -23.75
C ALA A 72 -0.36 -18.98 -23.48
N VAL A 73 0.62 -18.45 -22.74
CA VAL A 73 1.86 -19.18 -22.37
C VAL A 73 1.56 -20.39 -21.47
N LEU A 74 0.54 -20.30 -20.59
CA LEU A 74 0.12 -21.45 -19.79
C LEU A 74 -0.26 -22.65 -20.66
N ASN A 75 -0.76 -22.47 -21.89
CA ASN A 75 -0.96 -23.53 -22.90
C ASN A 75 -1.56 -24.85 -22.35
N GLY A 76 -2.61 -24.74 -21.52
CA GLY A 76 -3.28 -25.89 -20.90
C GLY A 76 -2.60 -26.46 -19.63
N MET A 77 -1.49 -25.89 -19.19
CA MET A 77 -0.88 -26.20 -17.89
C MET A 77 -1.77 -25.70 -16.75
N LYS A 78 -1.72 -26.43 -15.63
CA LYS A 78 -2.46 -26.07 -14.43
C LYS A 78 -1.93 -24.76 -13.84
N TYR A 79 -2.79 -23.75 -13.76
CA TYR A 79 -2.50 -22.55 -12.98
C TYR A 79 -2.49 -22.86 -11.48
N THR A 80 -1.47 -22.39 -10.78
CA THR A 80 -1.39 -22.47 -9.32
C THR A 80 -1.37 -21.04 -8.78
N PRO A 81 -2.43 -20.60 -8.08
CA PRO A 81 -2.45 -19.29 -7.44
C PRO A 81 -1.28 -19.12 -6.50
N SER A 82 -0.73 -17.92 -6.45
CA SER A 82 0.32 -17.58 -5.50
C SER A 82 0.17 -16.14 -5.04
N THR A 83 0.48 -15.93 -3.77
CA THR A 83 0.48 -14.60 -3.18
C THR A 83 1.71 -13.82 -3.63
N LYS A 84 1.49 -12.63 -4.17
CA LYS A 84 2.54 -11.71 -4.64
C LYS A 84 2.37 -10.36 -3.98
N LEU A 85 3.46 -9.60 -3.95
CA LEU A 85 3.41 -8.17 -3.69
C LEU A 85 3.13 -7.48 -5.03
N VAL A 86 1.97 -6.84 -5.16
CA VAL A 86 1.46 -6.36 -6.44
C VAL A 86 1.32 -4.85 -6.42
N PRO A 87 2.05 -4.13 -7.29
CA PRO A 87 1.79 -2.73 -7.56
C PRO A 87 0.57 -2.65 -8.47
N ASN A 88 -0.53 -2.08 -7.97
CA ASN A 88 -1.74 -1.90 -8.76
C ASN A 88 -2.44 -0.61 -8.37
N LEU A 89 -3.20 -0.05 -9.31
CA LEU A 89 -3.86 1.25 -9.21
C LEU A 89 -5.28 1.16 -8.64
N LYS A 90 -5.65 0.05 -7.99
CA LYS A 90 -6.98 -0.09 -7.34
C LYS A 90 -6.98 0.62 -5.99
N ASP A 91 -8.16 1.04 -5.54
CA ASP A 91 -8.41 1.47 -4.16
C ASP A 91 -7.83 0.46 -3.16
N LYS A 92 -7.23 0.97 -2.08
CA LYS A 92 -6.71 0.17 -0.97
C LYS A 92 -7.65 0.22 0.21
N LYS A 93 -7.83 -0.93 0.84
CA LYS A 93 -8.61 -1.09 2.07
C LYS A 93 -7.71 -1.62 3.18
N ASN A 94 -7.86 -1.08 4.38
CA ASN A 94 -7.08 -1.47 5.56
C ASN A 94 -5.56 -1.48 5.29
N TYR A 95 -5.07 -0.47 4.57
CA TYR A 95 -3.67 -0.36 4.18
C TYR A 95 -2.83 0.11 5.36
N ILE A 96 -1.78 -0.65 5.68
CA ILE A 96 -0.86 -0.32 6.77
C ILE A 96 0.25 0.58 6.24
N THR A 97 0.35 1.81 6.78
CA THR A 97 1.37 2.78 6.36
C THR A 97 1.91 3.59 7.53
N TYR A 98 3.14 4.08 7.37
CA TYR A 98 3.76 4.99 8.33
C TYR A 98 3.18 6.40 8.19
N TYR A 99 2.96 7.10 9.30
CA TYR A 99 2.26 8.39 9.32
C TYR A 99 2.84 9.43 8.37
N LYS A 100 4.17 9.45 8.18
CA LYS A 100 4.84 10.40 7.28
C LYS A 100 4.39 10.26 5.82
N ASN A 101 3.96 9.07 5.40
CA ASN A 101 3.41 8.87 4.04
C ASN A 101 2.04 9.53 3.85
N LEU A 102 1.38 9.92 4.94
CA LEU A 102 0.09 10.59 4.94
C LEU A 102 0.22 12.09 5.18
N GLN A 103 1.43 12.60 5.43
CA GLN A 103 1.71 14.02 5.59
C GLN A 103 1.94 14.66 4.21
N PHE A 104 1.26 15.76 3.91
CA PHE A 104 1.30 16.44 2.59
C PHE A 104 1.22 17.97 2.70
#